data_AF-A0A8M8UQ00-F1
#
_entry.id   AF-A0A8M8UQ00-F1
#
_cell.length_a   1.000
_cell.length_b   1.000
_cell.length_c   1.000
_cell.angle_alpha   90.00
_cell.angle_beta   90.00
_cell.angle_gamma   90.00
#
_symmetry.space_group_name_H-M   'P 1'
#
loop_
_entity.id
_entity.type
_entity.pdbx_description
1 polymer ?
#
loop_
_entity_poly.entity_id
_entity_poly.type
_entity_poly.pdbx_seq_one_letter_code
_entity_poly.pdbx_strand_id
1 'polypeptide(L)'
;MRTLIRSRALPFAGSDLVLSPSQWSRHVVGKISSWIDLESEDATLWKDSEIALKQELAWASHLSLQACLPTPKGTSCTNYAKCLNKILQNLGSMQLWLRIPVEKSENDEEARNPEYMGEGHTDSWELWNSLRFLCEHHSRLAVALDILYSLPSASSVG
;
A
#
# COMPACT_ATOMS: atom_id res chain seq x y z
N MET A 1 -15.23 21.75 -41.63
CA MET A 1 -15.38 20.37 -41.15
C MET A 1 -14.13 20.02 -40.35
N ARG A 2 -14.14 20.18 -39.01
CA ARG A 2 -13.00 19.83 -38.14
C ARG A 2 -13.32 18.49 -37.49
N THR A 3 -12.61 17.46 -37.89
CA THR A 3 -12.73 16.10 -37.38
C THR A 3 -12.33 16.10 -35.90
N LEU A 4 -13.29 15.88 -35.00
CA LEU A 4 -13.01 15.59 -33.59
C LEU A 4 -12.25 14.28 -33.51
N ILE A 5 -10.94 14.35 -33.31
CA ILE A 5 -10.15 13.21 -32.85
C ILE A 5 -10.63 12.95 -31.42
N ARG A 6 -11.59 12.04 -31.25
CA ARG A 6 -11.89 11.45 -29.95
C ARG A 6 -10.57 10.88 -29.44
N SER A 7 -10.03 11.44 -28.36
CA SER A 7 -8.93 10.78 -27.66
C SER A 7 -9.42 9.38 -27.32
N ARG A 8 -8.76 8.37 -27.88
CA ARG A 8 -9.14 6.98 -27.66
C ARG A 8 -8.58 6.61 -26.28
N ALA A 9 -9.25 7.09 -25.24
CA ALA A 9 -8.93 6.72 -23.87
C ALA A 9 -9.04 5.20 -23.78
N LEU A 10 -7.91 4.55 -23.48
CA LEU A 10 -7.88 3.12 -23.26
C LEU A 10 -8.72 2.81 -22.00
N PRO A 11 -9.36 1.64 -21.93
CA PRO A 11 -10.02 1.21 -20.71
C PRO A 11 -9.00 1.19 -19.57
N PHE A 12 -9.39 1.73 -18.42
CA PHE A 12 -8.54 1.82 -17.24
C PHE A 12 -8.08 0.42 -16.75
N ALA A 13 -9.00 -0.54 -16.73
CA ALA A 13 -8.76 -1.90 -16.26
C ALA A 13 -9.34 -2.94 -17.22
N GLY A 14 -8.94 -4.20 -17.04
CA GLY A 14 -9.55 -5.33 -17.73
C GLY A 14 -11.03 -5.51 -17.35
N SER A 15 -11.78 -6.22 -18.18
CA SER A 15 -13.20 -6.47 -17.91
C SER A 15 -13.40 -7.36 -16.68
N ASP A 16 -14.39 -7.00 -15.87
CA ASP A 16 -14.92 -7.80 -14.77
C ASP A 16 -15.50 -9.15 -15.23
N LEU A 17 -15.94 -9.27 -16.49
CA LEU A 17 -16.53 -10.48 -17.06
C LEU A 17 -15.51 -11.62 -17.32
N VAL A 18 -14.23 -11.38 -17.09
CA VAL A 18 -13.18 -12.41 -17.26
C VAL A 18 -13.31 -13.54 -16.23
N LEU A 19 -13.85 -13.23 -15.04
CA LEU A 19 -14.12 -14.21 -13.98
C LEU A 19 -15.56 -14.05 -13.47
N SER A 20 -16.10 -15.09 -12.86
CA SER A 20 -17.40 -14.97 -12.19
C SER A 20 -17.29 -14.05 -10.95
N PRO A 21 -18.38 -13.42 -10.51
CA PRO A 21 -18.39 -12.63 -9.26
C PRO A 21 -17.93 -13.43 -8.04
N SER A 22 -18.22 -14.73 -7.98
CA SER A 22 -17.75 -15.62 -6.92
C SER A 22 -16.26 -15.92 -6.99
N GLN A 23 -15.67 -15.92 -8.19
CA GLN A 23 -14.23 -16.07 -8.35
C GLN A 23 -13.47 -14.82 -7.89
N TRP A 24 -13.91 -13.63 -8.32
CA TRP A 24 -13.34 -12.34 -7.86
C TRP A 24 -13.40 -12.22 -6.34
N SER A 25 -14.58 -12.43 -5.76
CA SER A 25 -14.77 -12.25 -4.32
C SER A 25 -14.10 -13.31 -3.46
N ARG A 26 -13.71 -14.49 -3.99
CA ARG A 26 -13.16 -15.59 -3.18
C ARG A 26 -11.68 -15.90 -3.41
N HIS A 27 -11.16 -15.64 -4.60
CA HIS A 27 -9.84 -16.12 -5.01
C HIS A 27 -8.88 -15.01 -5.42
N VAL A 28 -9.36 -13.76 -5.51
CA VAL A 28 -8.55 -12.65 -5.99
C VAL A 28 -8.31 -11.65 -4.86
N VAL A 29 -7.04 -11.29 -4.69
CA VAL A 29 -6.59 -10.20 -3.83
C VAL A 29 -6.00 -9.12 -4.74
N GLY A 30 -6.44 -7.88 -4.56
CA GLY A 30 -5.95 -6.76 -5.37
C GLY A 30 -4.52 -6.40 -4.98
N LYS A 31 -3.67 -6.10 -5.96
CA LYS A 31 -2.36 -5.49 -5.73
C LYS A 31 -2.41 -4.04 -6.20
N ILE A 32 -1.99 -3.14 -5.34
CA ILE A 32 -1.91 -1.71 -5.69
C ILE A 32 -0.68 -1.47 -6.56
N SER A 33 -0.83 -0.58 -7.54
CA SER A 33 0.26 -0.28 -8.48
C SER A 33 1.52 0.20 -7.76
N SER A 34 2.65 -0.35 -8.16
CA SER A 34 3.94 -0.07 -7.54
C SER A 34 4.52 1.30 -7.93
N TRP A 35 3.83 2.16 -8.66
CA TRP A 35 4.30 3.51 -8.97
C TRP A 35 3.65 4.57 -8.08
N ILE A 36 2.56 4.22 -7.38
CA ILE A 36 1.81 5.13 -6.51
C ILE A 36 2.71 5.58 -5.36
N ASP A 37 2.86 6.90 -5.25
CA ASP A 37 3.63 7.55 -4.20
C ASP A 37 2.90 8.82 -3.72
N LEU A 38 2.33 8.74 -2.52
CA LEU A 38 1.59 9.85 -1.90
C LEU A 38 2.49 10.79 -1.07
N GLU A 39 3.78 10.53 -1.03
CA GLU A 39 4.77 11.38 -0.34
C GLU A 39 5.75 12.03 -1.33
N SER A 40 5.55 11.84 -2.63
CA SER A 40 6.34 12.46 -3.69
C SER A 40 6.33 13.99 -3.59
N GLU A 41 7.51 14.62 -3.72
CA GLU A 41 7.66 16.07 -3.81
C GLU A 41 7.10 16.66 -5.12
N ASP A 42 7.07 15.86 -6.19
CA ASP A 42 6.40 16.25 -7.44
C ASP A 42 4.89 16.28 -7.24
N ALA A 43 4.34 17.50 -7.30
CA ALA A 43 2.91 17.76 -7.15
C ALA A 43 2.04 17.06 -8.21
N THR A 44 2.60 16.74 -9.39
CA THR A 44 1.89 15.99 -10.43
C THR A 44 1.79 14.52 -10.03
N LEU A 45 2.92 13.89 -9.73
CA LEU A 45 2.97 12.50 -9.27
C LEU A 45 2.15 12.29 -8.00
N TRP A 46 2.19 13.24 -7.06
CA TRP A 46 1.38 13.18 -5.84
C TRP A 46 -0.13 13.14 -6.14
N LYS A 47 -0.62 14.06 -6.98
CA LYS A 47 -2.04 14.11 -7.38
C LYS A 47 -2.45 12.89 -8.18
N ASP A 48 -1.63 12.47 -9.14
CA ASP A 48 -1.90 11.32 -9.99
C ASP A 48 -1.92 10.02 -9.17
N SER A 49 -1.02 9.90 -8.19
CA SER A 49 -0.99 8.79 -7.23
C SER A 49 -2.24 8.77 -6.35
N GLU A 50 -2.72 9.93 -5.88
CA GLU A 50 -3.95 10.02 -5.08
C GLU A 50 -5.18 9.57 -5.90
N ILE A 51 -5.27 10.04 -7.14
CA ILE A 51 -6.36 9.68 -8.06
C ILE A 51 -6.30 8.18 -8.39
N ALA A 52 -5.13 7.67 -8.75
CA ALA A 52 -4.95 6.27 -9.10
C ALA A 52 -5.23 5.33 -7.93
N LEU A 53 -4.78 5.65 -6.72
CA LEU A 53 -5.05 4.83 -5.54
C LEU A 53 -6.55 4.72 -5.27
N LYS A 54 -7.27 5.85 -5.32
CA LYS A 54 -8.72 5.88 -5.15
C LYS A 54 -9.42 5.07 -6.25
N GLN A 55 -8.96 5.19 -7.48
CA GLN A 55 -9.53 4.49 -8.63
C GLN A 55 -9.30 2.97 -8.55
N GLU A 56 -8.10 2.52 -8.19
CA GLU A 56 -7.78 1.11 -8.01
C GLU A 56 -8.60 0.47 -6.88
N LEU A 57 -8.73 1.16 -5.74
CA LEU A 57 -9.52 0.67 -4.62
C LEU A 57 -11.02 0.70 -4.91
N ALA A 58 -11.52 1.69 -5.65
CA ALA A 58 -12.90 1.71 -6.12
C ALA A 58 -13.18 0.55 -7.09
N TRP A 59 -12.24 0.24 -7.98
CA TRP A 59 -12.35 -0.90 -8.89
C TRP A 59 -12.33 -2.23 -8.14
N ALA A 60 -11.44 -2.40 -7.18
CA ALA A 60 -11.40 -3.58 -6.32
C ALA A 60 -12.69 -3.76 -5.50
N SER A 61 -13.24 -2.67 -4.97
CA SER A 61 -14.54 -2.67 -4.29
C SER A 61 -15.68 -3.07 -5.22
N HIS A 62 -15.68 -2.58 -6.47
CA HIS A 62 -16.66 -2.96 -7.48
C HIS A 62 -16.64 -4.46 -7.79
N LEU A 63 -15.45 -5.05 -7.89
CA LEU A 63 -15.26 -6.50 -8.05
C LEU A 63 -15.56 -7.31 -6.78
N SER A 64 -15.90 -6.64 -5.67
CA SER A 64 -16.14 -7.25 -4.36
C SER A 64 -14.97 -8.09 -3.86
N LEU A 65 -13.73 -7.62 -4.09
CA LEU A 65 -12.53 -8.30 -3.59
C LEU A 65 -12.54 -8.38 -2.06
N GLN A 66 -12.02 -9.47 -1.52
CA GLN A 66 -11.88 -9.62 -0.07
C GLN A 66 -10.81 -8.69 0.51
N ALA A 67 -9.70 -8.52 -0.21
CA ALA A 67 -8.60 -7.70 0.25
C ALA A 67 -7.84 -7.04 -0.89
N CYS A 68 -7.16 -5.95 -0.57
CA CYS A 68 -6.12 -5.34 -1.40
C CYS A 68 -4.81 -5.24 -0.62
N LEU A 69 -3.69 -5.19 -1.35
CA LEU A 69 -2.33 -5.11 -0.84
C LEU A 69 -1.69 -3.75 -1.20
N PRO A 70 -1.95 -2.68 -0.43
CA PRO A 70 -1.21 -1.43 -0.56
C PRO A 70 0.23 -1.61 -0.06
N THR A 71 1.18 -0.98 -0.76
CA THR A 71 2.61 -1.03 -0.40
C THR A 71 3.09 0.42 -0.19
N PRO A 72 3.34 0.86 1.06
CA PRO A 72 3.95 2.15 1.32
C PRO A 72 5.43 2.09 0.90
N LYS A 73 5.95 3.18 0.33
CA LYS A 73 7.33 3.24 -0.19
C LYS A 73 8.25 4.16 0.57
N GLY A 74 7.68 5.10 1.32
CA GLY A 74 8.42 6.13 2.02
C GLY A 74 8.68 5.75 3.48
N THR A 75 9.71 6.36 4.06
CA THR A 75 9.97 6.38 5.49
C THR A 75 8.90 7.18 6.24
N SER A 76 8.42 8.27 5.65
CA SER A 76 7.19 8.96 6.06
C SER A 76 5.97 8.30 5.41
N CYS A 77 4.88 8.16 6.16
CA CYS A 77 3.62 7.61 5.65
C CYS A 77 2.40 8.48 6.02
N THR A 78 2.61 9.76 6.31
CA THR A 78 1.56 10.64 6.86
C THR A 78 0.43 10.92 5.87
N ASN A 79 0.75 11.35 4.64
CA ASN A 79 -0.24 11.60 3.59
C ASN A 79 -0.84 10.29 3.10
N TYR A 80 -0.02 9.24 3.02
CA TYR A 80 -0.50 7.90 2.71
C TYR A 80 -1.55 7.42 3.71
N ALA A 81 -1.26 7.51 5.01
CA ALA A 81 -2.18 7.15 6.08
C ALA A 81 -3.44 8.02 6.10
N LYS A 82 -3.34 9.34 5.85
CA LYS A 82 -4.52 10.21 5.74
C LYS A 82 -5.44 9.79 4.59
N CYS A 83 -4.86 9.48 3.42
CA CYS A 83 -5.63 9.02 2.27
C CYS A 83 -6.27 7.65 2.55
N LEU A 84 -5.50 6.71 3.09
CA LEU A 84 -6.00 5.40 3.50
C LEU A 84 -7.11 5.50 4.54
N ASN A 85 -6.97 6.32 5.58
CA ASN A 85 -7.99 6.49 6.61
C ASN A 85 -9.31 6.97 5.98
N LYS A 86 -9.28 7.99 5.13
CA LYS A 86 -10.49 8.46 4.39
C LYS A 86 -11.14 7.34 3.56
N ILE A 87 -10.33 6.47 2.95
CA ILE A 87 -10.83 5.36 2.13
C ILE A 87 -11.41 4.27 3.04
N LEU A 88 -10.73 3.90 4.12
CA LEU A 88 -11.15 2.89 5.10
C LEU A 88 -12.53 3.21 5.72
N GLN A 89 -12.77 4.48 6.06
CA GLN A 89 -14.07 4.94 6.58
C GLN A 89 -15.24 4.69 5.61
N ASN A 90 -14.97 4.65 4.31
CA ASN A 90 -15.96 4.43 3.26
C ASN A 90 -15.92 3.02 2.66
N LEU A 91 -15.02 2.14 3.13
CA LEU A 91 -14.94 0.78 2.61
C LEU A 91 -16.17 -0.05 3.02
N GLY A 92 -16.53 -1.01 2.17
CA GLY A 92 -17.54 -2.02 2.48
C GLY A 92 -16.93 -3.21 3.23
N SER A 93 -17.03 -4.39 2.63
CA SER A 93 -16.49 -5.65 3.18
C SER A 93 -15.00 -5.86 2.93
N MET A 94 -14.38 -5.10 2.02
CA MET A 94 -12.98 -5.28 1.63
C MET A 94 -12.02 -4.92 2.77
N GLN A 95 -10.90 -5.64 2.87
CA GLN A 95 -9.81 -5.36 3.79
C GLN A 95 -8.61 -4.75 3.07
N LEU A 96 -7.77 -4.01 3.80
CA LEU A 96 -6.48 -3.52 3.32
C LEU A 96 -5.38 -4.21 4.10
N TRP A 97 -4.54 -4.95 3.40
CA TRP A 97 -3.39 -5.65 3.96
C TRP A 97 -2.13 -4.89 3.57
N LEU A 98 -1.64 -4.06 4.49
CA LEU A 98 -0.46 -3.25 4.23
C LEU A 98 0.76 -4.15 4.17
N ARG A 99 1.44 -4.17 3.02
CA ARG A 99 2.66 -4.95 2.85
C ARG A 99 3.83 -4.26 3.54
N ILE A 100 4.43 -4.95 4.50
CA ILE A 100 5.56 -4.47 5.28
C ILE A 100 6.67 -5.51 5.19
N PRO A 101 7.84 -5.17 4.63
CA PRO A 101 8.98 -6.08 4.62
C PRO A 101 9.49 -6.30 6.04
N VAL A 102 9.80 -7.55 6.36
CA VAL A 102 10.57 -7.87 7.57
C VAL A 102 12.04 -7.61 7.23
N GLU A 103 12.50 -6.39 7.48
CA GLU A 103 13.91 -6.04 7.32
C GLU A 103 14.75 -6.76 8.39
N LYS A 104 15.82 -7.41 7.95
CA LYS A 104 16.89 -7.85 8.82
C LYS A 104 17.84 -6.67 8.98
N SER A 105 18.15 -6.26 10.21
CA SER A 105 19.38 -5.54 10.47
C SER A 105 20.52 -6.48 10.11
N GLU A 106 20.99 -6.50 8.86
CA GLU A 106 22.06 -7.42 8.45
C GLU A 106 23.37 -7.17 9.22
N ASN A 107 23.44 -6.09 10.00
CA ASN A 107 24.64 -5.72 10.74
C ASN A 107 24.39 -5.65 12.26
N ASP A 108 24.11 -6.78 12.90
CA ASP A 108 24.33 -6.92 14.36
C ASP A 108 25.81 -6.67 14.75
N GLU A 109 26.73 -6.64 13.76
CA GLU A 109 28.14 -6.27 13.95
C GLU A 109 28.45 -4.77 13.72
N GLU A 110 27.70 -4.05 12.87
CA GLU A 110 27.90 -2.60 12.63
C GLU A 110 27.00 -1.72 13.51
N ALA A 111 25.93 -2.26 14.12
CA ALA A 111 25.10 -1.58 15.12
C ALA A 111 25.88 -1.21 16.41
N ARG A 112 27.11 -1.70 16.57
CA ARG A 112 28.05 -1.30 17.64
C ARG A 112 28.85 -0.04 17.35
N ASN A 113 28.78 0.52 16.15
CA ASN A 113 29.53 1.72 15.80
C ASN A 113 28.63 2.98 15.90
N PRO A 114 28.80 3.85 16.92
CA PRO A 114 27.96 5.04 17.11
C PRO A 114 28.08 6.06 15.98
N GLU A 115 29.13 5.98 15.15
CA GLU A 115 29.38 6.89 14.03
C GLU A 115 28.51 6.60 12.79
N TYR A 116 27.81 5.45 12.73
CA TYR A 116 26.87 5.11 11.66
C TYR A 116 25.39 5.20 12.09
N MET A 117 25.09 5.72 13.29
CA MET A 117 23.72 6.04 13.73
C MET A 117 23.14 7.32 13.08
N GLY A 118 23.65 7.68 11.90
CA GLY A 118 23.24 8.87 11.15
C GLY A 118 22.45 8.47 9.91
N GLU A 119 21.16 8.84 9.92
CA GLU A 119 20.27 8.95 8.76
C GLU A 119 19.78 7.65 8.11
N GLY A 120 18.53 7.25 8.45
CA GLY A 120 17.66 6.63 7.45
C GLY A 120 17.13 5.22 7.73
N HIS A 121 17.52 4.55 8.81
CA HIS A 121 16.89 3.28 9.19
C HIS A 121 15.54 3.55 9.88
N THR A 122 14.47 3.69 9.09
CA THR A 122 13.11 3.63 9.63
C THR A 122 12.77 2.16 9.87
N ASP A 123 12.52 1.80 11.12
CA ASP A 123 12.04 0.46 11.44
C ASP A 123 10.71 0.22 10.71
N SER A 124 10.67 -0.83 9.90
CA SER A 124 9.48 -1.25 9.15
C SER A 124 8.29 -1.49 10.08
N TRP A 125 8.54 -1.90 11.34
CA TRP A 125 7.50 -2.06 12.35
C TRP A 125 6.99 -0.73 12.91
N GLU A 126 7.88 0.25 13.16
CA GLU A 126 7.48 1.61 13.53
C GLU A 126 6.62 2.27 12.45
N LEU A 127 6.92 2.02 11.16
CA LEU A 127 6.10 2.49 10.05
C LEU A 127 4.70 1.89 10.09
N TRP A 128 4.58 0.57 10.31
CA TRP A 128 3.29 -0.09 10.50
C TRP A 128 2.53 0.51 11.68
N ASN A 129 3.19 0.65 12.83
CA ASN A 129 2.56 1.15 14.05
C ASN A 129 2.06 2.59 13.88
N SER A 130 2.87 3.44 13.23
CA SER A 130 2.52 4.82 12.90
C SER A 130 1.30 4.87 11.97
N LEU A 131 1.27 4.07 10.91
CA LEU A 131 0.16 4.03 9.96
C LEU A 131 -1.12 3.51 10.61
N ARG A 132 -1.02 2.44 11.42
CA ARG A 132 -2.12 1.89 12.21
C ARG A 132 -2.70 2.93 13.17
N PHE A 133 -1.85 3.71 13.83
CA PHE A 133 -2.26 4.79 14.72
C PHE A 133 -2.97 5.92 13.98
N LEU A 134 -2.41 6.39 12.85
CA LEU A 134 -2.99 7.43 12.01
C LEU A 134 -4.32 7.01 11.34
N CYS A 135 -4.53 5.71 11.16
CA CYS A 135 -5.78 5.13 10.70
C CYS A 135 -6.72 4.73 11.86
N GLU A 136 -6.50 5.24 13.07
CA GLU A 136 -7.37 5.04 14.25
C GLU A 136 -7.65 3.55 14.57
N HIS A 137 -6.67 2.67 14.33
CA HIS A 137 -6.80 1.24 14.60
C HIS A 137 -7.97 0.57 13.85
N HIS A 138 -8.31 1.06 12.65
CA HIS A 138 -9.43 0.56 11.88
C HIS A 138 -9.36 -0.97 11.69
N SER A 139 -10.45 -1.67 12.01
CA SER A 139 -10.54 -3.14 12.01
C SER A 139 -10.35 -3.83 10.63
N ARG A 140 -10.25 -3.03 9.57
CA ARG A 140 -10.08 -3.49 8.19
C ARG A 140 -8.66 -3.27 7.67
N LEU A 141 -7.83 -2.61 8.46
CA LEU A 141 -6.41 -2.46 8.20
C LEU A 141 -5.68 -3.59 8.92
N ALA A 142 -5.05 -4.46 8.16
CA ALA A 142 -4.17 -5.51 8.67
C ALA A 142 -2.77 -5.35 8.06
N VAL A 143 -1.81 -6.05 8.62
CA VAL A 143 -0.43 -6.12 8.10
C VAL A 143 -0.24 -7.43 7.34
N ALA A 144 0.39 -7.35 6.17
CA ALA A 144 0.94 -8.48 5.45
C ALA A 144 2.47 -8.40 5.55
N LEU A 145 3.05 -9.25 6.40
CA LEU A 145 4.49 -9.28 6.62
C LEU A 145 5.15 -10.09 5.50
N ASP A 146 6.02 -9.43 4.73
CA ASP A 146 6.84 -10.10 3.74
C ASP A 146 8.08 -10.69 4.45
N ILE A 147 8.05 -12.00 4.71
CA ILE A 147 9.15 -12.73 5.35
C ILE A 147 10.23 -13.01 4.29
N LEU A 148 11.39 -12.36 4.43
CA LEU A 148 12.55 -12.60 3.57
C LEU A 148 13.28 -13.90 3.98
N TYR A 149 14.21 -14.38 3.14
CA TYR A 149 14.86 -15.70 3.22
C TYR A 149 15.55 -16.06 4.56
N SER A 150 15.71 -15.09 5.47
CA SER A 150 16.15 -15.32 6.84
C SER A 150 15.24 -14.59 7.83
N LEU A 151 14.71 -15.31 8.81
CA LEU A 151 14.00 -14.71 9.95
C LEU A 151 14.96 -13.78 10.70
N PRO A 152 14.53 -12.58 11.12
CA PRO A 152 15.32 -11.76 12.02
C PRO A 152 15.48 -12.48 13.37
N SER A 153 16.53 -12.13 14.12
CA SER A 153 16.80 -12.78 15.41
C SER A 153 15.61 -12.59 16.37
N ALA A 154 15.32 -13.59 17.22
CA ALA A 154 14.14 -13.57 18.12
C ALA A 154 14.08 -12.32 19.04
N SER A 155 15.20 -11.61 19.17
CA SER A 155 15.38 -10.36 19.91
C SER A 155 14.79 -9.12 19.24
N SER A 156 14.44 -9.16 17.96
CA SER A 156 13.91 -8.01 17.22
C SER A 156 12.37 -7.95 17.16
N VAL A 157 11.69 -8.86 17.84
CA VAL A 157 10.22 -8.90 17.95
C VAL A 157 9.84 -8.55 19.39
N GLY A 158 9.95 -7.27 19.75
CA GLY A 158 9.66 -6.75 21.08
C GLY A 158 9.05 -5.36 21.02
#